data_AF-A0A8T5LZ22-F1
#
_entry.id   AF-A0A8T5LZ22-F1
#
_cell.length_a   1.000
_cell.length_b   1.000
_cell.length_c   1.000
_cell.angle_alpha   90.00
_cell.angle_beta   90.00
_cell.angle_gamma   90.00
#
_symmetry.space_group_name_H-M   'P 1'
#
loop_
_entity.id
_entity.type
_entity.pdbx_description
1 polymer ?
#
loop_
_entity_poly.entity_id
_entity_poly.type
_entity_poly.pdbx_seq_one_letter_code
_entity_poly.pdbx_strand_id
1 'polypeptide(L)'
;MRIGSQEIQYLNVFQSVSRTHAKDCLIGNNMISFLVKEGQMGLTIGKNGENVKKLRKLLKKNVELFEHKQTPQAFLDSAFPQISFIGFETEKNEEKT
;
A
#
# COMPACT_ATOMS: atom_id res chain seq x y z
N MET A 1 8.97 7.12 10.07
CA MET A 1 9.12 7.10 8.59
C MET A 1 8.99 8.53 8.05
N ARG A 2 9.87 8.99 7.14
CA ARG A 2 9.81 10.35 6.54
C ARG A 2 9.26 10.24 5.11
N ILE A 3 8.19 10.96 4.82
CA ILE A 3 7.60 11.05 3.48
C ILE A 3 8.35 12.13 2.69
N GLY A 4 9.03 11.73 1.62
CA GLY A 4 9.68 12.66 0.70
C GLY A 4 8.69 13.34 -0.25
N SER A 5 9.17 14.30 -1.03
CA SER A 5 8.32 15.06 -1.95
C SER A 5 7.68 14.19 -3.04
N GLN A 6 8.38 13.13 -3.48
CA GLN A 6 7.87 12.22 -4.51
C GLN A 6 6.78 11.30 -3.95
N GLU A 7 6.93 10.81 -2.72
CA GLU A 7 5.92 10.03 -2.01
C GLU A 7 4.65 10.86 -1.82
N ILE A 8 4.77 12.13 -1.40
CA ILE A 8 3.63 13.06 -1.30
C ILE A 8 2.89 13.18 -2.64
N GLN A 9 3.61 13.32 -3.75
CA GLN A 9 2.99 13.40 -5.07
C GLN A 9 2.22 12.12 -5.42
N TYR A 10 2.80 10.95 -5.16
CA TYR A 10 2.12 9.67 -5.42
C TYR A 10 0.91 9.45 -4.51
N LEU A 11 1.00 9.83 -3.24
CA LEU A 11 -0.13 9.80 -2.31
C LEU A 11 -1.27 10.72 -2.77
N ASN A 12 -0.96 11.91 -3.28
CA ASN A 12 -1.96 12.82 -3.84
C ASN A 12 -2.63 12.25 -5.10
N VAL A 13 -1.86 11.68 -6.02
CA VAL A 13 -2.41 10.99 -7.20
C VAL A 13 -3.30 9.84 -6.77
N PHE A 14 -2.84 9.03 -5.80
CA PHE A 14 -3.59 7.93 -5.24
C PHE A 14 -4.94 8.38 -4.69
N GLN A 15 -4.96 9.42 -3.86
CA GLN A 15 -6.18 9.96 -3.27
C GLN A 15 -7.13 10.54 -4.30
N SER A 16 -6.60 11.21 -5.33
CA SER A 16 -7.41 11.81 -6.40
C SER A 16 -8.20 10.77 -7.21
N VAL A 17 -7.59 9.59 -7.43
CA VAL A 17 -8.19 8.51 -8.22
C VAL A 17 -9.07 7.61 -7.37
N SER A 18 -8.55 7.14 -6.23
CA SER A 18 -9.23 6.15 -5.40
C SER A 18 -10.33 6.74 -4.53
N ARG A 19 -10.31 8.06 -4.28
CA ARG A 19 -11.13 8.74 -3.26
C ARG A 19 -10.92 8.21 -1.84
N THR A 20 -9.85 7.44 -1.61
CA THR A 20 -9.43 6.88 -0.33
C THR A 20 -8.07 7.43 0.07
N HIS A 21 -7.65 7.21 1.32
CA HIS A 21 -6.32 7.65 1.78
C HIS A 21 -5.41 6.44 1.96
N ALA A 22 -4.24 6.49 1.33
CA ALA A 22 -3.13 5.63 1.71
C ALA A 22 -2.41 6.23 2.93
N LYS A 23 -1.96 5.38 3.85
CA LYS A 23 -1.10 5.75 4.96
C LYS A 23 0.31 6.07 4.51
N ASP A 24 0.82 5.29 3.54
CA ASP A 24 2.18 5.41 3.04
C ASP A 24 2.33 4.80 1.65
N CYS A 25 3.46 5.03 1.00
CA CYS A 25 3.86 4.32 -0.20
C CYS A 25 5.35 4.01 -0.25
N LEU A 26 5.69 2.83 -0.77
CA LEU A 26 7.06 2.44 -1.08
C LEU A 26 7.30 2.51 -2.58
N ILE A 27 8.30 3.28 -2.97
CA ILE A 27 8.69 3.48 -4.38
C ILE A 27 9.79 2.47 -4.72
N GLY A 28 9.47 1.50 -5.57
CA GLY A 28 10.45 0.61 -6.19
C GLY A 28 10.78 1.02 -7.62
N ASN A 29 11.64 0.22 -8.28
CA ASN A 29 12.11 0.49 -9.65
C ASN A 29 10.95 0.67 -10.65
N ASN A 30 10.06 -0.32 -10.77
CA ASN A 30 8.91 -0.29 -11.70
C ASN A 30 7.56 -0.49 -11.00
N MET A 31 7.51 -0.22 -9.70
CA MET A 31 6.34 -0.50 -8.88
C MET A 31 6.22 0.51 -7.76
N ILE A 32 4.98 0.84 -7.39
CA ILE A 32 4.66 1.58 -6.18
C ILE A 32 3.71 0.72 -5.36
N SER A 33 4.08 0.45 -4.12
CA SER A 33 3.24 -0.27 -3.15
C SER A 33 2.58 0.74 -2.23
N PHE A 34 1.25 0.79 -2.19
CA PHE A 34 0.50 1.68 -1.30
C PHE A 34 -0.01 0.91 -0.09
N LEU A 35 0.18 1.50 1.09
CA LEU A 35 -0.38 1.00 2.33
C LEU A 35 -1.73 1.67 2.58
N VAL A 36 -2.82 0.94 2.37
CA VAL A 36 -4.20 1.42 2.45
C VAL A 36 -4.71 1.27 3.89
N LYS A 37 -5.56 2.20 4.36
CA LYS A 37 -6.22 2.03 5.66
C LYS A 37 -7.12 0.79 5.67
N GLU A 38 -7.19 0.14 6.83
CA GLU A 38 -8.06 -1.01 7.06
C GLU A 38 -9.52 -0.69 6.69
N GLY A 39 -10.15 -1.61 5.95
CA GLY A 39 -11.54 -1.49 5.49
C GLY A 39 -11.73 -0.63 4.24
N GLN A 40 -10.68 0.01 3.71
CA GLN A 40 -10.78 0.84 2.51
C GLN A 40 -10.38 0.12 1.21
N MET A 41 -9.83 -1.10 1.30
CA MET A 41 -9.28 -1.83 0.16
C MET A 41 -10.26 -1.95 -1.02
N GLY A 42 -11.52 -2.33 -0.76
CA GLY A 42 -12.54 -2.47 -1.81
C GLY A 42 -12.82 -1.17 -2.56
N LEU A 43 -12.93 -0.04 -1.83
CA LEU A 43 -13.11 1.29 -2.41
C LEU A 43 -11.86 1.72 -3.20
N THR A 44 -10.68 1.42 -2.66
CA THR A 44 -9.41 1.71 -3.32
C THR A 44 -9.28 0.97 -4.64
N ILE A 45 -9.65 -0.31 -4.70
CA ILE A 45 -9.60 -1.12 -5.92
C ILE A 45 -10.61 -0.60 -6.94
N GLY A 46 -11.81 -0.24 -6.48
CA GLY A 46 -12.92 0.20 -7.31
C GLY A 46 -13.56 -0.96 -8.10
N LYS A 47 -14.70 -0.68 -8.73
CA LYS A 47 -15.44 -1.67 -9.53
C LYS A 47 -14.53 -2.24 -10.63
N ASN A 48 -14.41 -3.57 -10.72
CA ASN A 48 -13.58 -4.25 -11.73
C ASN A 48 -12.11 -3.77 -11.77
N GLY A 49 -11.58 -3.29 -10.64
CA GLY A 49 -10.21 -2.76 -10.54
C GLY A 49 -9.98 -1.46 -11.29
N GLU A 50 -11.03 -0.67 -11.56
CA GLU A 50 -10.95 0.55 -12.36
C GLU A 50 -9.94 1.56 -11.79
N ASN A 51 -9.92 1.75 -10.47
CA ASN A 51 -9.01 2.70 -9.83
C ASN A 51 -7.56 2.24 -9.95
N VAL A 52 -7.29 0.95 -9.75
CA VAL A 52 -5.93 0.38 -9.92
C VAL A 52 -5.44 0.52 -11.35
N LYS A 53 -6.32 0.28 -12.34
CA LYS A 53 -5.99 0.48 -13.77
C LYS A 53 -5.65 1.93 -14.07
N LYS A 54 -6.42 2.88 -13.54
CA LYS A 54 -6.17 4.33 -13.67
C LYS A 54 -4.84 4.73 -13.02
N LEU A 55 -4.57 4.23 -11.81
CA LEU A 55 -3.31 4.50 -11.10
C LEU A 55 -2.09 4.01 -11.90
N ARG A 56 -2.13 2.77 -12.41
CA ARG A 56 -1.05 2.24 -13.25
C ARG A 56 -0.78 3.10 -14.48
N LYS A 57 -1.84 3.60 -15.13
CA LYS A 57 -1.73 4.48 -16.30
C LYS A 57 -1.12 5.84 -15.97
N LEU A 58 -1.56 6.47 -14.89
CA LEU A 58 -1.09 7.80 -14.48
C LEU A 58 0.34 7.79 -13.94
N LEU A 59 0.65 6.79 -13.11
CA LEU A 59 1.95 6.65 -12.46
C LEU A 59 3.01 6.00 -13.37
N LYS A 60 2.58 5.39 -14.50
CA LYS A 60 3.43 4.66 -15.44
C LYS A 60 4.30 3.59 -14.76
N LYS A 61 3.76 2.97 -13.70
CA LYS A 61 4.39 1.94 -12.88
C LYS A 61 3.35 0.89 -12.50
N ASN A 62 3.80 -0.30 -12.12
CA ASN A 62 2.93 -1.26 -11.46
C ASN A 62 2.46 -0.70 -10.12
N VAL A 63 1.26 -1.10 -9.72
CA VAL A 63 0.63 -0.65 -8.46
C VAL A 63 0.24 -1.88 -7.67
N GLU A 64 0.75 -1.95 -6.45
CA GLU A 64 0.37 -2.92 -5.43
C GLU A 64 -0.32 -2.21 -4.27
N LEU A 65 -1.27 -2.90 -3.66
CA LEU A 65 -2.05 -2.39 -2.55
C LEU A 65 -1.93 -3.38 -1.39
N PHE A 66 -1.59 -2.87 -0.23
CA PHE A 66 -1.54 -3.64 1.01
C PHE A 66 -2.48 -3.00 2.03
N GLU A 67 -3.27 -3.81 2.72
CA GLU A 67 -4.12 -3.30 3.79
C GLU A 67 -3.31 -3.19 5.07
N HIS A 68 -3.29 -2.02 5.69
CA HIS A 68 -2.68 -1.84 6.99
C HIS A 68 -3.40 -2.68 8.04
N LYS A 69 -2.64 -3.47 8.81
CA LYS A 69 -3.12 -4.18 9.99
C LYS A 69 -2.29 -3.80 11.21
N GLN A 70 -2.87 -3.93 12.39
CA GLN A 70 -2.21 -3.55 13.65
C GLN A 70 -1.08 -4.51 14.04
N THR A 71 -1.18 -5.78 13.64
CA THR A 71 -0.16 -6.80 13.94
C THR A 71 0.52 -7.27 12.65
N PRO A 72 1.82 -7.62 12.69
CA PRO A 72 2.53 -8.17 11.53
C PRO A 72 1.87 -9.44 10.98
N GLN A 73 1.43 -10.35 11.87
CA GLN A 73 0.73 -11.57 11.45
C GLN A 73 -0.53 -11.26 10.63
N ALA A 74 -1.40 -10.37 11.13
CA ALA A 74 -2.62 -10.01 10.41
C ALA A 74 -2.32 -9.31 9.07
N PHE A 75 -1.25 -8.52 9.00
CA PHE A 75 -0.79 -7.91 7.76
C PHE A 75 -0.38 -8.99 6.74
N LEU A 76 0.44 -9.96 7.17
CA LEU A 76 0.90 -11.06 6.32
C LEU A 76 -0.27 -11.90 5.80
N ASP A 77 -1.20 -12.29 6.67
CA ASP A 77 -2.39 -13.07 6.31
C ASP A 77 -3.27 -12.31 5.31
N SER A 78 -3.40 -10.98 5.49
CA SER A 78 -4.16 -10.14 4.57
C SER A 78 -3.45 -9.91 3.23
N ALA A 79 -2.12 -9.80 3.24
CA ALA A 79 -1.31 -9.52 2.05
C ALA A 79 -1.15 -10.75 1.17
N PHE A 80 -1.11 -11.94 1.78
CA PHE A 80 -0.84 -13.20 1.10
C PHE A 80 -1.86 -14.27 1.49
N PRO A 81 -3.13 -14.12 1.08
CA PRO A 81 -4.22 -14.99 1.53
C PRO A 81 -4.07 -16.46 1.09
N GLN A 82 -3.21 -16.73 0.11
CA GLN A 82 -2.95 -18.08 -0.41
C GLN A 82 -1.67 -18.71 0.14
N ILE A 83 -1.01 -18.07 1.10
CA ILE A 83 0.25 -18.53 1.68
C ILE A 83 0.03 -18.81 3.17
N SER A 84 0.55 -19.95 3.64
CA SER A 84 0.63 -20.26 5.08
C SER A 84 2.03 -19.94 5.59
N PHE A 85 2.13 -19.03 6.55
CA PHE A 85 3.40 -18.66 7.17
C PHE A 85 3.77 -19.66 8.28
N ILE A 86 4.99 -20.20 8.25
CA ILE A 86 5.49 -21.14 9.27
C ILE A 86 5.98 -20.39 10.51
N GLY A 87 6.52 -19.20 10.32
CA GLY A 87 7.00 -18.31 11.39
C GLY A 87 7.55 -17.02 10.79
N PHE A 88 7.64 -15.98 11.62
CA PHE A 88 8.28 -14.71 11.28
C PHE A 88 8.90 -14.14 12.56
N GLU A 89 10.02 -13.44 12.41
CA GLU A 89 10.67 -12.71 13.49
C GLU A 89 10.54 -11.22 13.22
N THR A 90 10.29 -10.44 14.26
CA THR A 90 10.19 -8.98 14.16
C THR A 90 11.38 -8.35 14.84
N GLU A 91 12.22 -7.66 14.08
CA GLU A 91 13.22 -6.77 14.65
C GLU A 91 12.62 -5.39 14.82
N LYS A 92 12.57 -4.90 16.07
CA LYS A 92 12.27 -3.50 16.33
C LYS A 92 13.52 -2.70 15.98
N ASN A 93 13.52 -2.04 14.83
CA ASN A 93 14.42 -0.92 14.63
C ASN A 93 13.93 0.22 15.52
N GLU A 94 14.64 0.48 16.61
CA GLU A 94 14.42 1.68 17.41
C GLU A 94 14.51 2.90 16.49
N GLU A 95 13.42 3.67 16.43
CA GLU A 95 13.42 4.96 15.75
C GLU A 95 14.52 5.81 16.39
N LYS A 96 15.60 6.09 15.65
CA LYS A 96 16.51 7.18 16.01
C LYS A 96 15.69 8.47 16.07
N THR A 97 15.38 8.88 17.29
CA THR A 97 14.80 10.18 17.65
C THR A 97 15.64 11.33 17.11
#